data_AF-T1A1C3-F1
#
_entry.id   AF-T1A1C3-F1
#
_cell.length_a   1.000
_cell.length_b   1.000
_cell.length_c   1.000
_cell.angle_alpha   90.00
_cell.angle_beta   90.00
_cell.angle_gamma   90.00
#
_symmetry.space_group_name_H-M   'P 1'
#
loop_
_entity.id
_entity.type
_entity.pdbx_description
1 polymer ?
#
loop_
_entity_poly.entity_id
_entity_poly.type
_entity_poly.pdbx_seq_one_letter_code
_entity_poly.pdbx_strand_id
1 'polypeptide(L)'
;QERFPADLHLPRVTDFNRHLGFAMPHDFSDIERLDIPAIEGAIKRYGSRGNEFIEHELAALDTGLEAWELLHPQIRDACMTQYENGLYRDAARAGVELLMDEICRFTGRRDDGDVLIRGAVGVERRQLGFSANEDANEKSITEGMKLVLQGLYKGVRNPASHGYDGFP
;
A
#
# COMPACT_ATOMS: atom_id res chain seq x y z
N GLN A 1 -5.89 -2.02 -32.18
CA GLN A 1 -5.22 -3.29 -31.86
C GLN A 1 -4.93 -3.26 -30.36
N GLU A 2 -5.75 -3.93 -29.57
CA GLU A 2 -5.47 -4.10 -28.14
C GLU A 2 -4.23 -4.99 -28.02
N ARG A 3 -3.17 -4.46 -27.40
CA ARG A 3 -1.98 -5.22 -27.06
C ARG A 3 -2.25 -5.90 -25.72
N PHE A 4 -1.97 -7.20 -25.65
CA PHE A 4 -1.95 -7.91 -24.38
C PHE A 4 -0.98 -7.23 -23.39
N PRO A 5 -1.26 -7.30 -22.07
CA PRO A 5 -0.36 -6.81 -21.03
C PRO A 5 1.03 -7.42 -21.17
N ALA A 6 2.08 -6.62 -20.89
CA ALA A 6 3.47 -7.05 -21.08
C ALA A 6 3.90 -8.21 -20.15
N ASP A 7 3.16 -8.42 -19.06
CA ASP A 7 3.39 -9.43 -18.03
C ASP A 7 2.49 -10.67 -18.17
N LEU A 8 1.61 -10.72 -19.19
CA LEU A 8 0.82 -11.91 -19.49
C LEU A 8 1.73 -13.01 -20.08
N HIS A 9 2.06 -14.00 -19.25
CA HIS A 9 2.79 -15.19 -19.70
C HIS A 9 1.83 -16.22 -20.27
N LEU A 10 1.79 -16.32 -21.60
CA LEU A 10 1.08 -17.40 -22.28
C LEU A 10 1.89 -18.71 -22.16
N PRO A 11 1.25 -19.83 -21.81
CA PRO A 11 1.92 -21.13 -21.78
C PRO A 11 2.33 -21.52 -23.20
N ARG A 12 3.58 -21.96 -23.38
CA ARG A 12 4.01 -22.60 -24.63
C ARG A 12 3.59 -24.06 -24.61
N VAL A 13 2.34 -24.32 -24.99
CA VAL A 13 1.81 -25.70 -25.08
C VAL A 13 2.22 -26.35 -26.41
N THR A 14 2.19 -25.56 -27.48
CA THR A 14 2.81 -25.84 -28.78
C THR A 14 3.53 -24.57 -29.26
N ASP A 15 4.48 -24.69 -30.20
CA ASP A 15 4.99 -23.50 -30.91
C ASP A 15 3.89 -23.05 -31.87
N PHE A 16 3.12 -22.01 -31.52
CA PHE A 16 2.10 -21.43 -32.41
C PHE A 16 2.67 -21.05 -33.79
N ASN A 17 3.98 -20.74 -33.83
CA ASN A 17 4.74 -20.53 -35.06
C ASN A 17 4.79 -21.76 -35.98
N ARG A 18 4.69 -22.98 -35.44
CA ARG A 18 4.60 -24.24 -36.19
C ARG A 18 3.29 -24.35 -36.97
N HIS A 19 2.22 -23.76 -36.46
CA HIS A 19 0.88 -23.81 -37.06
C HIS A 19 0.62 -22.65 -38.04
N LEU A 20 1.58 -21.72 -38.20
CA LEU A 20 1.51 -20.65 -39.20
C LEU A 20 1.47 -21.27 -40.61
N GLY A 21 0.28 -21.28 -41.20
CA GLY A 21 0.02 -21.78 -42.55
C GLY A 21 -0.84 -23.05 -42.63
N PHE A 22 -1.27 -23.63 -41.50
CA PHE A 22 -2.07 -24.87 -41.47
C PHE A 22 -1.48 -26.00 -42.34
N ALA A 23 -0.15 -26.10 -42.34
CA ALA A 23 0.60 -26.95 -43.27
C ALA A 23 0.49 -28.45 -42.97
N MET A 24 0.04 -28.83 -41.77
CA MET A 24 -0.14 -30.21 -41.35
C MET A 24 -1.62 -30.56 -41.14
N PRO A 25 -2.07 -31.78 -41.47
CA PRO A 25 -3.47 -32.19 -41.37
C PRO A 25 -4.09 -32.06 -39.96
N HIS A 26 -3.27 -32.11 -38.92
CA HIS A 26 -3.69 -32.03 -37.52
C HIS A 26 -3.59 -30.62 -36.92
N ASP A 27 -3.09 -29.62 -37.66
CA ASP A 27 -2.91 -28.26 -37.13
C ASP A 27 -4.22 -27.65 -36.62
N PHE A 28 -5.32 -27.87 -37.35
CA PHE A 28 -6.64 -27.38 -36.91
C PHE A 28 -7.06 -28.02 -35.57
N SER A 29 -6.87 -29.34 -35.44
CA SER A 29 -7.24 -30.05 -34.22
C SER A 29 -6.34 -29.69 -33.03
N ASP A 30 -5.06 -29.39 -33.27
CA ASP A 30 -4.11 -28.98 -32.22
C ASP A 30 -4.47 -27.58 -31.71
N ILE A 31 -4.77 -26.64 -32.60
CA ILE A 31 -5.20 -25.29 -32.23
C ILE A 31 -6.50 -25.34 -31.42
N GLU A 32 -7.51 -26.07 -31.91
CA GLU A 32 -8.83 -26.13 -31.29
C GLU A 32 -8.78 -26.81 -29.92
N ARG A 33 -8.03 -27.91 -29.79
CA ARG A 33 -8.08 -28.76 -28.59
C ARG A 33 -7.00 -28.46 -27.57
N LEU A 34 -5.90 -27.81 -27.96
CA LEU A 34 -4.75 -27.57 -27.09
C LEU A 34 -4.49 -26.07 -26.91
N ASP A 35 -4.29 -25.34 -28.00
CA ASP A 35 -3.80 -23.97 -27.92
C ASP A 35 -4.86 -22.99 -27.40
N ILE A 36 -6.08 -23.04 -27.96
CA ILE A 36 -7.19 -22.17 -27.53
C ILE A 36 -7.51 -22.39 -26.03
N PRO A 37 -7.75 -23.62 -25.54
CA PRO A 37 -8.01 -23.85 -24.12
C PRO A 37 -6.87 -23.42 -23.20
N ALA A 38 -5.62 -23.57 -23.64
CA ALA A 38 -4.46 -23.15 -22.85
C ALA A 38 -4.35 -21.62 -22.72
N ILE A 39 -4.63 -20.89 -23.79
CA ILE A 39 -4.68 -19.43 -23.81
C ILE A 39 -5.85 -18.93 -22.95
N GLU A 40 -7.05 -19.50 -23.12
CA GLU A 40 -8.22 -19.16 -22.30
C GLU A 40 -7.95 -19.39 -20.80
N GLY A 41 -7.31 -20.51 -20.46
CA GLY A 41 -6.89 -20.80 -19.10
C GLY A 41 -5.86 -19.80 -18.57
N ALA A 42 -4.94 -19.32 -19.41
CA ALA A 42 -3.94 -18.32 -19.02
C ALA A 42 -4.57 -16.93 -18.79
N ILE A 43 -5.49 -16.52 -19.66
CA ILE A 43 -6.27 -15.29 -19.52
C ILE A 43 -7.13 -15.35 -18.25
N LYS A 44 -7.81 -16.47 -18.00
CA LYS A 44 -8.60 -16.67 -16.79
C LYS A 44 -7.74 -16.56 -15.54
N ARG A 45 -6.57 -17.24 -15.50
CA ARG A 45 -5.62 -17.14 -14.39
C ARG A 45 -5.05 -15.73 -14.21
N TYR A 46 -4.86 -14.98 -15.30
CA TYR A 46 -4.42 -13.59 -15.24
C TYR A 46 -5.49 -12.68 -14.65
N GLY A 47 -6.75 -12.84 -15.05
CA GLY A 47 -7.89 -12.14 -14.44
C GLY A 47 -8.13 -12.52 -12.98
N SER A 48 -7.99 -13.81 -12.65
CA SER A 48 -8.06 -14.31 -11.27
C SER A 48 -6.91 -13.82 -10.40
N ARG A 49 -5.70 -13.62 -10.95
CA ARG A 49 -4.56 -13.09 -10.19
C ARG A 49 -4.78 -11.67 -9.65
N GLY A 50 -5.62 -10.86 -10.29
CA GLY A 50 -6.01 -9.55 -9.76
C GLY A 50 -6.99 -9.66 -8.59
N ASN A 51 -7.93 -10.61 -8.67
CA ASN A 51 -8.97 -10.78 -7.65
C ASN A 51 -8.56 -11.67 -6.48
N GLU A 52 -7.88 -12.79 -6.72
CA GLU A 52 -7.45 -13.74 -5.67
C GLU A 52 -6.37 -13.15 -4.76
N PHE A 53 -5.48 -12.28 -5.29
CA PHE A 53 -4.49 -11.60 -4.45
C PHE A 53 -5.18 -10.59 -3.54
N ILE A 54 -6.11 -9.79 -4.08
CA ILE A 54 -6.90 -8.83 -3.31
C ILE A 54 -7.82 -9.54 -2.31
N GLU A 55 -8.50 -10.62 -2.70
CA GLU A 55 -9.39 -11.39 -1.82
C GLU A 55 -8.62 -12.14 -0.74
N HIS A 56 -7.46 -12.74 -1.05
CA HIS A 56 -6.61 -13.38 -0.06
C HIS A 56 -5.93 -12.36 0.88
N GLU A 57 -5.54 -11.18 0.37
CA GLU A 57 -4.95 -10.11 1.18
C GLU A 57 -6.02 -9.41 2.03
N LEU A 58 -7.24 -9.21 1.52
CA LEU A 58 -8.40 -8.74 2.29
C LEU A 58 -8.87 -9.78 3.32
N ALA A 59 -8.87 -11.06 2.99
CA ALA A 59 -9.18 -12.14 3.95
C ALA A 59 -8.06 -12.34 4.98
N ALA A 60 -6.80 -12.04 4.63
CA ALA A 60 -5.69 -11.98 5.59
C ALA A 60 -5.73 -10.71 6.46
N LEU A 61 -6.40 -9.65 6.00
CA LEU A 61 -6.69 -8.43 6.76
C LEU A 61 -7.96 -8.55 7.62
N ASP A 62 -8.82 -9.56 7.36
CA ASP A 62 -9.91 -9.95 8.25
C ASP A 62 -9.35 -10.70 9.46
N THR A 63 -8.63 -9.94 10.28
CA THR A 63 -8.01 -10.39 11.53
C THR A 63 -9.05 -10.72 12.62
N GLY A 64 -10.34 -10.47 12.35
CA GLY A 64 -11.40 -10.43 13.36
C GLY A 64 -11.22 -9.29 14.37
N LEU A 65 -10.25 -8.40 14.15
CA LEU A 65 -9.96 -7.26 14.99
C LEU A 65 -10.60 -6.00 14.40
N GLU A 66 -11.19 -5.21 15.28
CA GLU A 66 -11.65 -3.87 14.93
C GLU A 66 -10.44 -2.98 14.62
N ALA A 67 -10.59 -1.98 13.74
CA ALA A 67 -9.48 -1.11 13.33
C ALA A 67 -8.74 -0.45 14.53
N TRP A 68 -9.45 -0.21 15.64
CA TRP A 68 -8.91 0.36 16.89
C TRP A 68 -7.96 -0.59 17.62
N GLU A 69 -8.13 -1.89 17.43
CA GLU A 69 -7.31 -2.94 18.05
C GLU A 69 -5.97 -3.10 17.33
N LEU A 70 -5.85 -2.59 16.10
CA LEU A 70 -4.60 -2.52 15.35
C LEU A 70 -3.73 -1.30 15.74
N LEU A 71 -4.29 -0.35 16.50
CA LEU A 71 -3.56 0.83 16.96
C LEU A 71 -2.72 0.53 18.19
N HIS A 72 -1.57 1.18 18.31
CA HIS A 72 -0.81 1.19 19.55
C HIS A 72 -1.71 1.69 20.70
N PRO A 73 -1.73 1.05 21.89
CA PRO A 73 -2.66 1.38 22.97
C PRO A 73 -2.67 2.87 23.33
N GLN A 74 -1.52 3.52 23.36
CA GLN A 74 -1.44 4.95 23.65
C GLN A 74 -2.17 5.81 22.60
N ILE A 75 -2.04 5.47 21.31
CA ILE A 75 -2.73 6.19 20.23
C ILE A 75 -4.23 5.92 20.31
N ARG A 76 -4.63 4.67 20.52
CA ARG A 76 -6.03 4.30 20.71
C ARG A 76 -6.65 5.11 21.84
N ASP A 77 -6.04 5.08 23.02
CA ASP A 77 -6.57 5.72 24.22
C ASP A 77 -6.63 7.26 24.08
N ALA A 78 -5.69 7.87 23.34
CA ALA A 78 -5.71 9.29 23.05
C ALA A 78 -6.82 9.72 22.05
N CYS A 79 -7.24 8.81 21.17
CA CYS A 79 -8.24 9.08 20.14
C CYS A 79 -9.67 8.65 20.53
N MET A 80 -9.80 7.66 21.42
CA MET A 80 -11.04 6.89 21.60
C MET A 80 -12.22 7.78 22.03
N THR A 81 -12.00 8.65 23.02
CA THR A 81 -13.07 9.51 23.53
C THR A 81 -13.62 10.43 22.44
N GLN A 82 -12.77 11.07 21.64
CA GLN A 82 -13.23 11.94 20.55
C GLN A 82 -13.90 11.11 19.45
N TYR A 83 -13.36 9.93 19.14
CA TYR A 83 -13.89 9.05 18.12
C TYR A 83 -15.32 8.58 18.45
N GLU A 84 -15.55 8.08 19.67
CA GLU A 84 -16.87 7.62 20.15
C GLU A 84 -17.92 8.73 20.16
N ASN A 85 -17.49 9.97 20.39
CA ASN A 85 -18.36 11.15 20.36
C ASN A 85 -18.57 11.73 18.95
N GLY A 86 -18.08 11.06 17.89
CA GLY A 86 -18.22 11.51 16.51
C GLY A 86 -17.29 12.68 16.13
N LEU A 87 -16.36 13.05 17.00
CA LEU A 87 -15.38 14.12 16.80
C LEU A 87 -14.13 13.59 16.08
N TYR A 88 -14.33 12.99 14.90
CA TYR A 88 -13.27 12.25 14.18
C TYR A 88 -12.03 13.09 13.85
N ARG A 89 -12.24 14.38 13.57
CA ARG A 89 -11.16 15.34 13.33
C ARG A 89 -10.26 15.49 14.56
N ASP A 90 -10.87 15.65 15.72
CA ASP A 90 -10.15 15.85 16.97
C ASP A 90 -9.50 14.55 17.43
N ALA A 91 -10.12 13.40 17.16
CA ALA A 91 -9.51 12.08 17.35
C ALA A 91 -8.23 11.95 16.52
N ALA A 92 -8.29 12.19 15.21
CA ALA A 92 -7.12 12.13 14.34
C ALA A 92 -6.01 13.10 14.79
N ARG A 93 -6.39 14.30 15.23
CA ARG A 93 -5.47 15.29 15.77
C ARG A 93 -4.78 14.80 17.04
N ALA A 94 -5.51 14.26 18.00
CA ALA A 94 -4.96 13.75 19.24
C ALA A 94 -3.92 12.63 18.99
N GLY A 95 -4.21 11.71 18.06
CA GLY A 95 -3.26 10.67 17.68
C GLY A 95 -1.98 11.21 17.04
N VAL A 96 -2.09 12.21 16.16
CA VAL A 96 -0.92 12.83 15.54
C VAL A 96 -0.10 13.64 16.55
N GLU A 97 -0.73 14.39 17.44
CA GLU A 97 -0.04 15.14 18.50
C GLU A 97 0.72 14.19 19.42
N LEU A 98 0.10 13.09 19.86
CA LEU A 98 0.77 12.07 20.66
C LEU A 98 1.97 11.43 19.94
N LEU A 99 1.84 11.17 18.63
CA LEU A 99 2.95 10.64 17.84
C LEU A 99 4.14 11.63 17.79
N MET A 100 3.88 12.93 17.65
CA MET A 100 4.93 13.94 17.67
C MET A 100 5.60 14.04 19.04
N ASP A 101 4.81 14.01 20.12
CA ASP A 101 5.33 13.99 21.49
C ASP A 101 6.22 12.77 21.74
N GLU A 102 5.84 11.61 21.21
CA GLU A 102 6.61 10.38 21.34
C GLU A 102 7.92 10.44 20.54
N ILE A 103 7.91 11.04 19.34
CA ILE A 103 9.12 11.32 18.57
C ILE A 103 10.05 12.27 19.35
N CYS A 104 9.53 13.34 19.94
CA CYS A 104 10.30 14.25 20.80
C CYS A 104 10.90 13.52 22.00
N ARG A 105 10.11 12.70 22.68
CA ARG A 105 10.53 11.91 23.85
C ARG A 105 11.65 10.94 23.49
N PHE A 106 11.53 10.24 22.38
CA PHE A 106 12.51 9.25 21.94
C PHE A 106 13.82 9.90 21.46
N THR A 107 13.71 11.00 20.71
CA THR A 107 14.87 11.65 20.08
C THR A 107 15.52 12.73 20.94
N GLY A 108 14.86 13.16 22.02
CA GLY A 108 15.27 14.29 22.84
C GLY A 108 15.15 15.65 22.14
N ARG A 109 14.56 15.70 20.95
CA ARG A 109 14.35 16.92 20.18
C ARG A 109 13.22 17.76 20.78
N ARG A 110 13.27 19.07 20.54
CA ARG A 110 12.24 20.04 20.96
C ARG A 110 11.62 20.79 19.79
N ASP A 111 11.87 20.30 18.58
CA ASP A 111 11.27 20.82 17.36
C ASP A 111 9.79 20.38 17.29
N ASP A 112 9.00 20.96 16.39
CA ASP A 112 7.63 20.54 16.11
C ASP A 112 7.44 20.26 14.61
N GLY A 113 6.48 19.39 14.30
CA GLY A 113 5.94 19.16 12.98
C GLY A 113 6.96 18.73 11.92
N ASP A 114 6.92 19.40 10.77
CA ASP A 114 7.79 19.07 9.64
C ASP A 114 9.28 19.16 9.99
N VAL A 115 9.66 20.11 10.86
CA VAL A 115 11.05 20.29 11.31
C VAL A 115 11.47 19.12 12.21
N LEU A 116 10.59 18.74 13.14
CA LEU A 116 10.80 17.57 14.00
C LEU A 116 11.01 16.30 13.18
N ILE A 117 10.08 16.01 12.25
CA ILE A 117 10.10 14.77 11.46
C ILE A 117 11.36 14.71 10.58
N ARG A 118 11.71 15.80 9.89
CA ARG A 118 12.93 15.85 9.05
C ARG A 118 14.21 15.65 9.86
N GLY A 119 14.23 16.15 11.09
CA GLY A 119 15.38 16.04 11.98
C GLY A 119 15.49 14.72 12.72
N ALA A 120 14.35 14.08 13.02
CA ALA A 120 14.26 12.84 13.77
C ALA A 120 14.38 11.60 12.89
N VAL A 121 13.75 11.62 11.71
CA VAL A 121 13.67 10.46 10.80
C VAL A 121 14.62 10.68 9.62
N GLY A 122 15.49 9.70 9.35
CA GLY A 122 16.32 9.74 8.17
C GLY A 122 17.42 8.69 8.10
N VAL A 123 17.98 8.57 6.91
CA VAL A 123 19.00 7.56 6.56
C VAL A 123 20.38 7.89 7.15
N GLU A 124 20.76 9.17 7.15
CA GLU A 124 22.14 9.60 7.47
C GLU A 124 22.36 9.93 8.95
N ARG A 125 21.31 10.36 9.68
CA ARG A 125 21.39 10.75 11.10
C ARG A 125 20.36 9.93 11.88
N ARG A 126 20.73 8.69 12.19
CA ARG A 126 19.89 7.67 12.84
C ARG A 126 19.48 8.07 14.26
N GLN A 127 18.41 8.85 14.39
CA GLN A 127 17.64 8.86 15.64
C GLN A 127 16.43 7.93 15.51
N LEU A 128 15.74 7.95 14.37
CA LEU A 128 14.67 7.00 14.03
C LEU A 128 14.82 6.49 12.59
N GLY A 129 14.82 5.17 12.43
CA GLY A 129 14.80 4.48 11.14
C GLY A 129 13.73 3.40 11.15
N PHE A 130 13.07 3.18 10.01
CA PHE A 130 12.01 2.17 9.85
C PHE A 130 12.52 0.85 9.28
N SER A 131 13.83 0.78 9.02
CA SER A 131 14.58 -0.36 8.49
C SER A 131 16.04 -0.29 8.97
N ALA A 132 16.83 -1.33 8.69
CA ALA A 132 18.25 -1.34 9.02
C ALA A 132 19.06 -0.28 8.24
N ASN A 133 18.51 0.21 7.11
CA ASN A 133 19.10 1.24 6.24
C ASN A 133 20.48 0.83 5.71
N GLU A 134 20.71 -0.46 5.49
CA GLU A 134 21.96 -1.02 5.00
C GLU A 134 22.02 -0.96 3.46
N ASP A 135 20.90 -1.26 2.80
CA ASP A 135 20.79 -1.22 1.35
C ASP A 135 19.92 -0.07 0.81
N ALA A 136 19.91 0.10 -0.52
CA ALA A 136 19.16 1.17 -1.18
C ALA A 136 17.64 1.04 -1.00
N ASN A 137 17.12 -0.18 -0.91
CA ASN A 137 15.70 -0.45 -0.74
C ASN A 137 15.25 -0.06 0.67
N GLU A 138 15.99 -0.48 1.68
CA GLU A 138 15.76 -0.15 3.07
C GLU A 138 15.81 1.36 3.34
N LYS A 139 16.77 2.05 2.71
CA LYS A 139 16.86 3.52 2.75
C LYS A 139 15.63 4.19 2.13
N SER A 140 15.13 3.62 1.04
CA SER A 140 13.91 4.11 0.37
C SER A 140 12.68 3.92 1.25
N ILE A 141 12.59 2.82 2.00
CA ILE A 141 11.51 2.59 2.98
C ILE A 141 11.52 3.67 4.07
N THR A 142 12.68 3.95 4.67
CA THR A 142 12.78 4.97 5.72
C THR A 142 12.41 6.36 5.20
N GLU A 143 12.87 6.74 3.99
CA GLU A 143 12.50 8.03 3.39
C GLU A 143 11.02 8.09 3.01
N GLY A 144 10.44 6.99 2.51
CA GLY A 144 9.01 6.88 2.24
C GLY A 144 8.17 7.09 3.50
N MET A 145 8.53 6.42 4.60
CA MET A 145 7.83 6.58 5.88
C MET A 145 7.95 7.99 6.45
N LYS A 146 9.11 8.62 6.30
CA LYS A 146 9.29 10.04 6.65
C LYS A 146 8.32 10.94 5.89
N LEU A 147 8.19 10.75 4.57
CA LEU A 147 7.27 11.53 3.75
C LEU A 147 5.81 11.31 4.16
N VAL A 148 5.43 10.06 4.48
CA VAL A 148 4.10 9.73 5.02
C VAL A 148 3.83 10.48 6.32
N LEU A 149 4.77 10.48 7.26
CA LEU A 149 4.63 11.20 8.53
C LEU A 149 4.49 12.72 8.32
N GLN A 150 5.27 13.30 7.41
CA GLN A 150 5.16 14.72 7.07
C GLN A 150 3.80 15.05 6.45
N GLY A 151 3.32 14.19 5.55
CA GLY A 151 2.00 14.32 4.94
C GLY A 151 0.88 14.21 5.97
N LEU A 152 0.94 13.22 6.87
CA LEU A 152 -0.01 13.01 7.95
C LEU A 152 -0.10 14.23 8.87
N TYR A 153 1.04 14.73 9.35
CA TYR A 153 1.07 15.91 10.21
C TYR A 153 0.46 17.14 9.54
N LYS A 154 0.87 17.43 8.30
CA LYS A 154 0.35 18.56 7.53
C LYS A 154 -1.14 18.41 7.24
N GLY A 155 -1.57 17.20 6.87
CA GLY A 155 -2.94 16.87 6.52
C GLY A 155 -3.91 16.97 7.70
N VAL A 156 -3.47 16.68 8.92
CA VAL A 156 -4.32 16.79 10.11
C VAL A 156 -4.32 18.21 10.71
N ARG A 157 -3.21 18.95 10.61
CA ARG A 157 -3.10 20.33 11.11
C ARG A 157 -3.84 21.36 10.23
N ASN A 158 -3.88 21.15 8.90
CA ASN A 158 -4.44 22.12 7.96
C ASN A 158 -5.99 22.27 8.08
N PRO A 159 -6.79 21.20 8.21
CA PRO A 159 -8.23 21.32 8.47
C PRO A 159 -8.53 21.99 9.81
N ALA A 160 -7.75 21.74 10.86
CA ALA A 160 -8.01 22.32 12.18
C ALA A 160 -7.79 23.85 12.26
N SER A 161 -7.03 24.42 11.32
CA SER A 161 -6.69 25.85 11.28
C SER A 161 -7.56 26.65 10.29
N HIS A 162 -8.17 25.96 9.32
CA HIS A 162 -9.11 26.51 8.37
C HIS A 162 -10.36 25.63 8.37
N GLY A 163 -11.39 26.09 9.09
CA GLY A 163 -12.72 25.51 9.03
C GLY A 163 -13.10 25.30 7.57
N TYR A 164 -13.55 24.10 7.26
CA TYR A 164 -14.05 23.78 5.94
C TYR A 164 -15.45 24.40 5.83
N ASP A 165 -15.52 25.62 5.31
CA ASP A 165 -16.78 26.23 4.87
C ASP A 165 -17.16 25.53 3.56
N GLY A 166 -18.25 24.75 3.59
CA GLY A 166 -18.58 23.74 2.57
C GLY A 166 -18.54 24.19 1.11
N PHE A 167 -18.47 23.22 0.19
CA PHE A 167 -18.71 23.47 -1.24
C PHE A 167 -20.12 24.09 -1.45
N PRO A 168 -20.26 24.99 -2.43
CA PRO A 168 -21.53 25.65 -2.78
C PRO A 168 -22.65 24.69 -3.15
#